data_AF-V4PGN2-F1
#
_entry.id   AF-V4PGN2-F1
#
_cell.length_a   1.000
_cell.length_b   1.000
_cell.length_c   1.000
_cell.angle_alpha   90.00
_cell.angle_beta   90.00
_cell.angle_gamma   90.00
#
_symmetry.space_group_name_H-M   'P 1'
#
loop_
_entity.id
_entity.type
_entity.pdbx_description
1 polymer ?
#
loop_
_entity_poly.entity_id
_entity_poly.type
_entity_poly.pdbx_seq_one_letter_code
_entity_poly.pdbx_strand_id
1 'polypeptide(L)' 'MSLLATSISGVSAASARFDRASTNMVNNASRGNDILSDLVEQIDSRNAFQASINVVRAADDMMGRVLDIKA' A
#
# COMPACT_ATOMS: atom_id res chain seq x y z
N MET A 1 8.39 -4.90 18.09
CA MET A 1 8.05 -5.06 16.67
C MET A 1 8.10 -3.68 16.04
N SER A 2 9.04 -3.43 15.13
CA SER A 2 9.26 -2.10 14.55
C SER A 2 8.09 -1.71 13.64
N LEU A 3 7.45 -0.56 13.90
CA LEU A 3 6.36 -0.03 13.08
C LEU A 3 6.78 0.07 11.61
N LEU A 4 8.04 0.45 11.33
CA LEU A 4 8.60 0.49 9.99
C LEU A 4 8.58 -0.89 9.30
N ALA A 5 8.89 -1.97 10.02
CA ALA A 5 8.85 -3.32 9.45
C ALA A 5 7.41 -3.74 9.09
N THR A 6 6.43 -3.37 9.92
CA THR A 6 5.01 -3.59 9.63
C THR A 6 4.55 -2.76 8.43
N SER A 7 4.96 -1.49 8.34
CA SER A 7 4.63 -0.62 7.21
C SER A 7 5.24 -1.13 5.89
N ILE A 8 6.50 -1.56 5.90
CA ILE A 8 7.17 -2.14 4.72
C ILE A 8 6.46 -3.42 4.28
N SER A 9 6.03 -4.25 5.23
CA SER A 9 5.25 -5.46 4.94
C SER A 9 3.86 -5.12 4.38
N GLY A 10 3.23 -4.06 4.87
CA GLY A 10 1.95 -3.56 4.36
C GLY A 10 2.08 -3.03 2.93
N VAL A 11 3.15 -2.29 2.65
CA VAL A 11 3.50 -1.80 1.31
C VAL A 11 3.70 -2.96 0.34
N SER A 12 4.51 -3.97 0.68
CA SER A 12 4.78 -5.10 -0.22
C SER A 12 3.53 -5.94 -0.47
N ALA A 13 2.71 -6.18 0.55
CA ALA A 13 1.44 -6.89 0.42
C ALA A 13 0.43 -6.12 -0.45
N ALA A 14 0.35 -4.80 -0.28
CA ALA A 14 -0.52 -3.94 -1.09
C ALA A 14 -0.09 -3.93 -2.57
N SER A 15 1.22 -3.85 -2.85
CA SER A 15 1.74 -3.94 -4.22
C SER A 15 1.41 -5.29 -4.87
N ALA A 16 1.63 -6.39 -4.17
CA ALA A 16 1.31 -7.72 -4.70
C ALA A 16 -0.19 -7.92 -4.96
N ARG A 17 -1.06 -7.30 -4.16
CA ARG A 17 -2.51 -7.27 -4.41
C ARG A 17 -2.87 -6.42 -5.61
N PHE A 18 -2.27 -5.24 -5.76
CA PHE A 18 -2.48 -4.36 -6.90
C PHE A 18 -2.10 -5.03 -8.23
N ASP A 19 -0.96 -5.73 -8.28
CA ASP A 19 -0.50 -6.43 -9.49
C ASP A 19 -1.45 -7.57 -9.87
N ARG A 20 -1.94 -8.32 -8.88
CA ARG A 20 -2.93 -9.38 -9.09
C ARG A 20 -4.25 -8.81 -9.61
N ALA A 21 -4.76 -7.75 -8.99
CA ALA A 21 -6.00 -7.10 -9.40
C ALA A 21 -5.88 -6.50 -10.81
N SER A 22 -4.70 -5.96 -11.18
CA SER A 22 -4.41 -5.47 -12.54
C SER A 22 -4.41 -6.59 -13.57
N THR A 23 -3.81 -7.73 -13.23
CA THR A 23 -3.78 -8.90 -14.10
C THR A 23 -5.19 -9.48 -14.30
N ASN A 24 -5.97 -9.57 -13.21
CA ASN A 24 -7.36 -10.02 -13.25
C ASN A 24 -8.24 -9.08 -14.06
N MET A 25 -8.06 -7.77 -13.90
CA MET A 25 -8.76 -6.74 -14.68
C MET A 25 -8.57 -6.94 -16.18
N VAL A 26 -7.33 -7.14 -16.65
CA VAL A 26 -7.05 -7.37 -18.08
C VAL A 26 -7.69 -8.67 -18.56
N ASN A 27 -7.59 -9.74 -17.77
CA ASN A 27 -8.19 -11.03 -18.10
C ASN A 27 -9.73 -10.98 -18.15
N ASN A 28 -10.36 -10.28 -17.22
CA ASN A 28 -11.81 -10.13 -17.13
C ASN A 28 -12.34 -9.20 -18.21
N ALA A 29 -11.62 -8.10 -18.50
CA ALA A 29 -11.93 -7.22 -19.63
C ALA A 29 -11.89 -7.98 -20.96
N SER A 30 -10.89 -8.85 -21.15
CA SER A 30 -10.78 -9.69 -22.35
C SER A 30 -11.88 -10.76 -22.47
N ARG A 31 -12.54 -11.12 -21.36
CA ARG A 31 -13.60 -12.15 -21.30
C ARG A 31 -15.02 -11.54 -21.24
N GLY A 32 -15.13 -10.22 -21.20
CA GLY A 32 -16.42 -9.53 -21.04
C GLY A 32 -17.05 -9.69 -19.64
N ASN A 33 -16.24 -10.08 -18.64
CA ASN A 33 -16.67 -10.21 -17.26
C ASN A 33 -16.67 -8.85 -16.55
N ASP A 34 -17.28 -8.80 -15.36
CA ASP A 34 -17.27 -7.60 -14.52
C ASP A 34 -15.84 -7.17 -14.19
N ILE A 35 -15.55 -5.90 -14.48
CA ILE A 35 -14.25 -5.24 -14.31
C ILE A 35 -14.34 -4.27 -13.10
N LEU A 36 -15.54 -3.91 -12.66
CA LEU A 36 -15.75 -2.94 -11.60
C LEU A 36 -15.24 -3.46 -10.26
N SER A 37 -15.44 -4.75 -9.98
CA SER A 37 -14.88 -5.39 -8.78
C SER A 37 -13.35 -5.31 -8.74
N ASP A 38 -12.69 -5.57 -9.87
CA ASP A 38 -11.23 -5.55 -9.98
C ASP A 38 -10.68 -4.11 -9.86
N LEU A 39 -11.42 -3.12 -10.38
CA LEU A 39 -11.09 -1.71 -10.24
C LEU A 39 -11.15 -1.27 -8.77
N VAL A 40 -12.20 -1.66 -8.06
CA VAL A 40 -12.34 -1.37 -6.62
C VAL A 40 -11.21 -2.01 -5.83
N GLU A 41 -10.84 -3.26 -6.14
CA GLU A 41 -9.72 -3.94 -5.48
C GLU A 41 -8.37 -3.26 -5.76
N GLN A 42 -8.16 -2.71 -6.96
CA GLN A 42 -7.00 -1.87 -7.26
C GLN A 42 -7.00 -0.56 -6.45
N ILE A 43 -8.15 0.10 -6.30
CA ILE A 43 -8.28 1.35 -5.53
C ILE A 43 -8.00 1.08 -4.05
N ASP A 44 -8.55 0.00 -3.48
CA ASP A 44 -8.31 -0.38 -2.09
C ASP A 44 -6.82 -0.69 -1.85
N SER A 45 -6.20 -1.43 -2.77
CA SER A 45 -4.76 -1.71 -2.72
C SER A 45 -3.92 -0.43 -2.75
N ARG A 46 -4.29 0.57 -3.57
CA ARG A 46 -3.62 1.89 -3.58
C ARG A 46 -3.80 2.64 -2.26
N ASN A 47 -5.00 2.62 -1.67
CA ASN A 47 -5.26 3.26 -0.38
C ASN A 47 -4.45 2.60 0.73
N ALA A 48 -4.37 1.27 0.76
CA ALA A 48 -3.57 0.52 1.73
C ALA A 48 -2.06 0.84 1.61
N PHE A 49 -1.57 0.97 0.38
CA PHE A 49 -0.20 1.40 0.11
C PHE A 49 0.06 2.82 0.64
N GLN A 50 -0.84 3.77 0.33
CA GLN A 50 -0.71 5.15 0.79
C GLN A 50 -0.75 5.26 2.32
N ALA A 51 -1.65 4.52 2.98
CA ALA A 51 -1.74 4.47 4.43
C ALA A 51 -0.43 3.97 5.05
N SER A 52 0.16 2.91 4.48
CA SER A 52 1.42 2.33 4.96
C SER A 52 2.59 3.32 4.82
N ILE A 53 2.67 4.07 3.71
CA ILE A 53 3.68 5.13 3.52
C ILE A 53 3.50 6.28 4.51
N ASN A 54 2.26 6.70 4.78
CA ASN A 54 2.00 7.76 5.75
C ASN A 54 2.48 7.37 7.15
N VAL A 55 2.35 6.09 7.54
CA VAL A 55 2.89 5.57 8.80
C VAL A 55 4.43 5.59 8.80
N VAL A 56 5.08 5.23 7.68
CA VAL A 56 6.54 5.35 7.56
C VAL A 56 6.99 6.80 7.76
N ARG A 57 6.33 7.76 7.09
CA ARG A 57 6.66 9.18 7.22
C ARG A 57 6.46 9.69 8.64
N ALA A 58 5.35 9.33 9.29
CA ALA A 58 5.10 9.70 10.67
C ALA A 58 6.15 9.12 11.63
N ALA A 59 6.61 7.88 11.38
CA ALA A 59 7.67 7.26 12.17
C ALA A 59 9.02 8.00 11.97
N ASP A 60 9.33 8.41 10.75
CA ASP A 60 10.53 9.19 10.42
C ASP A 60 10.50 10.59 11.05
N ASP A 61 9.38 11.30 10.95
CA ASP A 61 9.18 12.63 11.56
C ASP A 61 9.36 12.57 13.09
N MET A 62 8.84 11.52 13.74
CA MET A 62 9.03 11.31 15.18
C MET A 62 10.50 11.03 15.52
N MET A 63 11.19 10.22 14.71
CA MET A 63 12.61 9.93 14.89
C MET A 63 13.46 11.21 14.75
N GLY A 64 13.18 12.04 13.74
CA GLY A 64 13.85 13.32 13.53
C GLY A 64 13.68 14.26 14.72
N ARG A 65 12.45 14.42 15.24
CA ARG A 65 12.21 15.25 16.43
C ARG A 65 12.96 14.75 17.67
N VAL A 66 13.07 13.44 17.86
CA VAL A 66 13.84 12.87 18.99
C VAL A 66 15.33 13.13 18.83
N LEU A 67 15.86 13.05 17.61
CA LEU A 67 17.25 13.40 17.31
C LEU A 67 17.52 14.89 17.56
N ASP A 68 16.62 15.77 17.10
CA ASP A 68 16.73 17.22 17.30
C ASP A 68 16.69 17.62 18.79
N ILE A 69 15.94 16.91 19.63
CA ILE A 69 15.90 17.17 21.09
C ILE A 69 17.24 16.80 21.77
N LYS A 70 17.99 15.86 21.19
CA LYS A 70 19.23 15.33 21.79
C LYS A 70 20.49 16.02 21.25
N ALA A 71 20.39 16.70 20.12
CA ALA A 71 21.45 17.52 19.52
C ALA A 71 21.58 18.88 20.22
#